data_AF-W1NFA7-F1
#
_entry.id   AF-W1NFA7-F1
#
_cell.length_a   1.000
_cell.length_b   1.000
_cell.length_c   1.000
_cell.angle_alpha   90.00
_cell.angle_beta   90.00
_cell.angle_gamma   90.00
#
_symmetry.space_group_name_H-M   'P 1'
#
loop_
_entity.id
_entity.type
_entity.pdbx_description
1 polymer ?
#
loop_
_entity_poly.entity_id
_entity_poly.type
_entity_poly.pdbx_seq_one_letter_code
_entity_poly.pdbx_strand_id
1 'polypeptide(L)'
;MGLPRPPAFLDPSSTTDVILKNGANYASGGGGILNETGEFFVQRLSFYKQIELFQGTREMIVRSIGSDEADVFLKNADFVVAMGSNDFLNNFLLPIYDDYWTYNADEFTNYSMTILEKQLIVSVAYGIALSSILAYETTTL
;
A
#
# COMPACT_ATOMS: atom_id res chain seq x y z
N MET A 1 -18.42 1.06 0.84
CA MET A 1 -18.42 1.14 2.32
C MET A 1 -18.47 2.61 2.72
N GLY A 2 -19.52 3.06 3.41
CA GLY A 2 -19.82 4.49 3.66
C GLY A 2 -19.10 5.12 4.86
N LEU A 3 -17.92 4.62 5.23
CA LEU A 3 -17.08 5.25 6.25
C LEU A 3 -16.34 6.46 5.66
N PRO A 4 -16.12 7.53 6.45
CA PRO A 4 -15.29 8.65 6.01
C PRO A 4 -13.88 8.16 5.69
N ARG A 5 -13.29 8.67 4.60
CA ARG A 5 -11.93 8.29 4.21
C ARG A 5 -10.94 8.82 5.27
N PRO A 6 -9.99 8.01 5.74
CA PRO A 6 -8.93 8.50 6.61
C PRO A 6 -8.13 9.61 5.91
N PRO A 7 -7.61 10.59 6.68
CA PRO A 7 -6.76 11.64 6.13
C PRO A 7 -5.45 11.06 5.56
N ALA A 8 -4.86 11.76 4.59
CA ALA A 8 -3.56 11.40 4.05
C ALA A 8 -2.49 11.44 5.15
N PHE A 9 -1.68 10.40 5.27
CA PHE A 9 -0.69 10.30 6.36
C PHE A 9 0.31 11.46 6.37
N LEU A 10 0.70 11.96 5.19
CA LEU A 10 1.63 13.09 5.03
C LEU A 10 0.97 14.46 5.15
N ASP A 11 -0.34 14.52 5.41
CA ASP A 11 -1.03 15.78 5.70
C ASP A 11 -0.56 16.34 7.06
N PRO A 12 -0.22 17.64 7.17
CA PRO A 12 0.20 18.24 8.44
C PRO A 12 -0.82 18.10 9.59
N SER A 13 -2.09 17.85 9.27
CA SER A 13 -3.16 17.60 10.25
C SER A 13 -3.24 16.16 10.76
N SER A 14 -2.45 15.22 10.22
CA SER A 14 -2.41 13.81 10.63
C SER A 14 -1.62 13.61 11.93
N THR A 15 -2.18 14.12 13.03
CA THR A 15 -1.65 13.94 14.38
C THR A 15 -2.00 12.55 14.95
N THR A 16 -1.33 12.14 16.03
CA THR A 16 -1.63 10.90 16.77
C THR A 16 -3.12 10.76 17.11
N ASP A 17 -3.74 11.81 17.65
CA ASP A 17 -5.17 11.78 18.02
C ASP A 17 -6.08 11.63 16.80
N VAL A 18 -5.72 12.27 15.68
CA VAL A 18 -6.46 12.15 14.42
C VAL A 18 -6.35 10.74 13.86
N ILE A 19 -5.16 10.14 13.91
CA ILE A 19 -4.91 8.76 13.45
C ILE A 19 -5.65 7.75 14.32
N LEU A 20 -5.60 7.88 15.64
CA LEU A 20 -6.32 7.00 16.57
C LEU A 20 -7.83 7.06 16.38
N LYS A 21 -8.37 8.24 16.01
CA LYS A 21 -9.81 8.45 15.83
C LYS A 21 -10.32 8.06 14.44
N ASN A 22 -9.56 8.38 13.39
CA ASN A 22 -10.03 8.34 12.01
C ASN A 22 -9.24 7.38 11.11
N GLY A 23 -8.15 6.80 11.60
CA GLY A 23 -7.20 6.03 10.81
C GLY A 23 -6.25 6.92 9.99
N ALA A 24 -5.50 6.28 9.09
CA ALA A 24 -4.54 6.94 8.21
C ALA A 24 -4.62 6.37 6.79
N ASN A 25 -4.38 7.21 5.79
CA ASN A 25 -4.30 6.82 4.39
C ASN A 25 -2.86 6.97 3.87
N TYR A 26 -2.24 5.84 3.53
CA TYR A 26 -0.88 5.79 2.97
C TYR A 26 -0.86 5.74 1.43
N ALA A 27 -2.02 5.65 0.79
CA ALA A 27 -2.11 5.51 -0.66
C ALA A 27 -1.44 6.69 -1.37
N SER A 28 -0.65 6.38 -2.40
CA SER A 28 0.07 7.37 -3.19
C SER A 28 -0.33 7.30 -4.65
N GLY A 29 -0.68 8.45 -5.22
CA GLY A 29 -0.75 8.62 -6.67
C GLY A 29 0.60 8.25 -7.31
N GLY A 30 0.56 7.52 -8.42
CA GLY A 30 1.76 7.03 -9.12
C GLY A 30 2.52 5.90 -8.43
N GLY A 31 2.16 5.52 -7.19
CA GLY A 31 2.75 4.37 -6.50
C GLY A 31 2.29 3.03 -7.07
N GLY A 32 3.09 1.99 -6.86
CA GLY A 32 2.79 0.64 -7.34
C GLY A 32 3.37 -0.45 -6.44
N ILE A 33 3.14 -1.68 -6.87
CA ILE A 33 3.72 -2.92 -6.33
C ILE A 33 5.24 -2.87 -6.48
N LEU A 34 5.72 -2.51 -7.67
CA LEU A 34 7.14 -2.45 -7.98
C LEU A 34 7.76 -1.17 -7.41
N ASN A 35 9.03 -1.28 -7.01
CA ASN A 35 9.72 -0.16 -6.41
C ASN A 35 10.07 0.92 -7.42
N GLU A 36 10.16 0.60 -8.70
CA GLU A 36 10.45 1.49 -9.81
C GLU A 36 9.19 2.19 -10.32
N THR A 37 8.00 1.58 -10.13
CA THR A 37 6.73 2.11 -10.65
C THR A 37 6.54 3.56 -10.25
N GLY A 38 6.47 4.43 -11.26
CA GLY A 38 6.20 5.85 -11.10
C GLY A 38 7.39 6.68 -10.64
N GLU A 39 8.63 6.18 -10.73
CA GLU A 39 9.86 6.89 -10.34
C GLU A 39 10.00 8.30 -10.96
N PHE A 40 9.41 8.55 -12.13
CA PHE A 40 9.34 9.88 -12.74
C PHE A 40 8.47 10.89 -11.95
N PHE A 41 7.69 10.43 -10.97
CA PHE A 41 6.90 11.27 -10.08
C PHE A 41 7.66 11.56 -8.78
N VAL A 42 7.93 12.85 -8.53
CA VAL A 42 8.80 13.35 -7.44
C VAL A 42 8.30 13.00 -6.01
N GLN A 43 7.05 12.56 -5.83
CA GLN A 43 6.44 12.32 -4.50
C GLN A 43 5.63 11.02 -4.39
N ARG A 44 6.03 9.96 -5.09
CA ARG A 44 5.31 8.68 -5.05
C ARG A 44 5.84 7.74 -3.96
N LEU A 45 4.95 6.95 -3.37
CA LEU A 45 5.27 5.92 -2.38
C LEU A 45 4.97 4.55 -2.97
N SER A 46 6.00 3.70 -3.13
CA SER A 46 5.81 2.28 -3.45
C SER A 46 5.07 1.56 -2.33
N PHE A 47 4.52 0.38 -2.58
CA PHE A 47 3.82 -0.36 -1.54
C PHE A 47 4.74 -0.67 -0.34
N TYR A 48 6.01 -1.03 -0.58
CA TYR A 48 6.99 -1.17 0.50
C TYR A 48 7.11 0.08 1.37
N LYS A 49 7.14 1.27 0.76
CA LYS A 49 7.20 2.52 1.53
C LYS A 49 5.93 2.76 2.33
N GLN A 50 4.76 2.42 1.78
CA GLN A 50 3.49 2.51 2.50
C GLN A 50 3.44 1.56 3.72
N ILE A 51 4.00 0.35 3.59
CA ILE A 51 4.16 -0.60 4.70
C ILE A 51 5.12 -0.04 5.77
N GLU A 52 6.23 0.58 5.37
CA GLU A 52 7.17 1.21 6.30
C GLU A 52 6.52 2.36 7.09
N LEU A 53 5.72 3.20 6.43
CA LEU A 53 4.96 4.27 7.11
C LEU A 53 3.95 3.70 8.10
N PHE A 54 3.30 2.59 7.77
CA PHE A 54 2.42 1.89 8.70
C PHE A 54 3.17 1.35 9.92
N GLN A 55 4.37 0.80 9.75
CA GLN A 55 5.20 0.34 10.89
C GLN A 55 5.48 1.48 11.87
N GLY A 56 5.87 2.66 11.36
CA GLY A 56 6.07 3.85 12.19
C GLY A 56 4.77 4.26 12.91
N THR A 57 3.62 4.11 12.25
CA THR A 57 2.31 4.38 12.86
C THR A 57 1.98 3.37 13.95
N ARG A 58 2.28 2.08 13.76
CA ARG A 58 2.12 1.05 14.80
C ARG A 58 2.96 1.39 16.03
N GLU A 59 4.23 1.75 15.85
CA GLU A 59 5.09 2.17 16.96
C GLU A 59 4.55 3.39 17.69
N MET A 60 4.05 4.37 16.94
CA MET A 60 3.41 5.56 17.48
C MET A 60 2.17 5.20 18.32
N ILE A 61 1.30 4.32 17.82
CA ILE A 61 0.10 3.85 18.55
C ILE A 61 0.53 3.16 19.86
N VAL A 62 1.49 2.22 19.80
CA VAL A 62 1.99 1.51 20.99
C VAL A 62 2.53 2.50 22.04
N ARG A 63 3.28 3.52 21.61
CA ARG A 63 3.79 4.57 22.52
C ARG A 63 2.67 5.43 23.11
N SER A 64 1.58 5.62 22.38
CA SER A 64 0.47 6.49 22.77
C SER A 64 -0.51 5.82 23.73
N ILE A 65 -0.87 4.55 23.50
CA ILE A 65 -1.95 3.88 24.24
C ILE A 65 -1.52 2.62 24.99
N GLY A 66 -0.26 2.17 24.85
CA GLY A 66 0.21 0.92 25.45
C GLY A 66 0.15 -0.26 24.46
N SER A 67 0.91 -1.32 24.75
CA SER A 67 1.04 -2.48 23.86
C SER A 67 -0.25 -3.29 23.77
N ASP A 68 -0.89 -3.55 24.91
CA ASP A 68 -2.08 -4.42 24.96
C ASP A 68 -3.27 -3.73 24.26
N GLU A 69 -3.47 -2.44 24.53
CA GLU A 69 -4.48 -1.62 23.89
C GLU A 69 -4.21 -1.42 22.39
N ALA A 70 -2.95 -1.26 21.99
CA ALA A 70 -2.57 -1.17 20.59
C ALA A 70 -2.87 -2.45 19.82
N ASP A 71 -2.60 -3.62 20.41
CA ASP A 71 -2.90 -4.91 19.77
C ASP A 71 -4.42 -5.11 19.61
N VAL A 72 -5.23 -4.71 20.60
CA VAL A 72 -6.69 -4.72 20.47
C VAL A 72 -7.16 -3.72 19.41
N PHE A 73 -6.60 -2.51 19.39
CA PHE A 73 -6.93 -1.48 18.41
C PHE A 73 -6.68 -1.96 16.98
N LEU A 74 -5.48 -2.48 16.70
CA LEU A 74 -5.09 -2.95 15.37
C LEU A 74 -5.88 -4.18 14.93
N LYS A 75 -6.24 -5.09 15.84
CA LYS A 75 -7.11 -6.24 15.52
C LYS A 75 -8.51 -5.84 15.05
N ASN A 76 -9.01 -4.69 15.51
CA ASN A 76 -10.33 -4.19 15.16
C ASN A 76 -10.29 -3.15 14.02
N ALA A 77 -9.09 -2.81 13.53
CA ALA A 77 -8.92 -1.89 12.41
C ALA A 77 -9.19 -2.59 11.08
N ASP A 78 -9.80 -1.87 10.14
CA ASP A 78 -9.99 -2.34 8.79
C ASP A 78 -8.84 -1.92 7.87
N PHE A 79 -8.27 -2.89 7.16
CA PHE A 79 -7.17 -2.65 6.23
C PHE A 79 -7.63 -2.89 4.79
N VAL A 80 -7.43 -1.87 3.95
CA VAL A 80 -7.78 -1.90 2.53
C VAL A 80 -6.54 -1.60 1.70
N VAL A 81 -6.21 -2.51 0.79
CA VAL A 81 -5.09 -2.34 -0.16
C VAL A 81 -5.65 -2.38 -1.58
N ALA A 82 -5.34 -1.35 -2.37
CA ALA A 82 -5.70 -1.27 -3.78
C ALA A 82 -4.52 -0.74 -4.60
N MET A 83 -4.01 -1.55 -5.54
CA MET A 83 -2.83 -1.22 -6.37
C MET A 83 -2.72 -2.12 -7.61
N GLY A 84 -1.66 -1.91 -8.40
CA GLY A 84 -1.33 -2.67 -9.61
C GLY A 84 -1.53 -1.89 -10.90
N SER A 85 -2.46 -0.93 -10.94
CA SER A 85 -2.79 -0.20 -12.17
C SER A 85 -1.61 0.61 -12.73
N ASN A 86 -0.85 1.28 -11.87
CA ASN A 86 0.35 2.01 -12.29
C ASN A 86 1.47 1.06 -12.71
N ASP A 87 1.54 -0.15 -12.15
CA ASP A 87 2.56 -1.13 -12.49
C ASP A 87 2.38 -1.58 -13.95
N PHE A 88 1.14 -1.91 -14.33
CA PHE A 88 0.79 -2.22 -15.72
C PHE A 88 0.97 -1.02 -16.64
N LEU A 89 0.47 0.16 -16.26
CA LEU A 89 0.54 1.34 -17.11
C LEU A 89 1.99 1.75 -17.40
N ASN A 90 2.82 1.85 -16.35
CA ASN A 90 4.14 2.45 -16.47
C ASN A 90 5.22 1.46 -16.90
N ASN A 91 5.09 0.18 -16.56
CA ASN A 91 6.16 -0.80 -16.81
C ASN A 91 5.81 -1.86 -17.87
N PHE A 92 4.53 -2.02 -18.22
CA PHE A 92 4.10 -3.02 -19.21
C PHE A 92 3.41 -2.45 -20.46
N LEU A 93 2.64 -1.35 -20.33
CA LEU A 93 1.87 -0.77 -21.46
C LEU A 93 2.50 0.47 -22.09
N LEU A 94 3.37 1.18 -21.36
CA LEU A 94 4.13 2.30 -21.89
C LEU A 94 5.64 2.03 -21.86
N PRO A 95 6.39 2.43 -22.90
CA PRO A 95 7.84 2.27 -22.97
C PRO A 95 8.55 3.35 -22.12
N ILE A 96 8.19 3.43 -20.84
CA ILE A 96 8.76 4.40 -19.89
C ILE A 96 10.07 3.86 -19.29
N TYR A 97 10.23 2.53 -19.24
CA TYR A 97 11.42 1.85 -18.73
C TYR A 97 12.04 0.92 -19.80
N ASP A 98 13.34 0.68 -19.68
CA ASP A 98 14.15 -0.07 -20.67
C ASP A 98 13.76 -1.56 -20.77
N ASP A 99 13.09 -2.10 -19.75
CA ASP A 99 12.66 -3.49 -19.65
C ASP A 99 11.26 -3.78 -20.23
N TYR A 100 10.60 -2.78 -20.83
CA TYR A 100 9.26 -2.86 -21.43
C TYR A 100 9.01 -4.09 -22.33
N TRP A 101 10.05 -4.63 -22.98
CA TRP A 101 9.97 -5.80 -23.88
C TRP A 101 10.34 -7.14 -23.23
N THR A 102 10.55 -7.16 -21.92
CA THR A 102 11.11 -8.33 -21.21
C THR A 102 10.04 -9.39 -20.90
N TYR A 103 8.79 -8.97 -20.74
CA TYR A 103 7.70 -9.83 -20.29
C TYR A 103 6.52 -9.76 -21.26
N ASN A 104 5.89 -10.90 -21.51
CA ASN A 104 4.50 -10.89 -21.99
C ASN A 104 3.53 -10.61 -20.83
N ALA A 105 2.24 -10.45 -21.13
CA ALA A 105 1.23 -10.08 -20.13
C ALA A 105 1.14 -11.08 -18.96
N ASP A 106 1.20 -12.38 -19.23
CA ASP A 106 1.10 -13.41 -18.20
C ASP A 106 2.36 -13.41 -17.31
N GLU A 107 3.54 -13.25 -17.92
CA GLU A 107 4.80 -13.17 -17.19
C GLU A 107 4.85 -11.94 -16.27
N PHE A 108 4.42 -10.77 -16.78
CA PHE A 108 4.38 -9.54 -16.00
C PHE A 108 3.36 -9.62 -14.86
N THR A 109 2.20 -10.23 -15.11
CA THR A 109 1.17 -10.47 -14.09
C THR A 109 1.71 -11.37 -12.98
N ASN A 110 2.31 -12.51 -13.35
CA ASN A 110 2.88 -13.45 -12.38
C ASN A 110 4.03 -12.82 -11.58
N TYR A 111 4.89 -12.03 -12.23
CA TYR A 111 5.96 -11.28 -11.58
C TYR A 111 5.42 -10.31 -10.54
N SER A 112 4.45 -9.47 -10.94
CA SER A 112 3.81 -8.49 -10.06
C SER A 112 3.08 -9.16 -8.89
N MET A 113 2.35 -10.25 -9.14
CA MET A 113 1.64 -11.00 -8.10
C MET A 113 2.60 -11.65 -7.10
N THR A 114 3.75 -12.16 -7.56
CA THR A 114 4.78 -12.72 -6.68
C THR A 114 5.36 -11.66 -5.73
N ILE A 115 5.55 -10.43 -6.21
CA ILE A 115 6.04 -9.32 -5.38
C ILE A 115 4.96 -8.86 -4.41
N LEU A 116 3.72 -8.72 -4.89
CA LEU A 116 2.59 -8.35 -4.04
C LEU A 116 2.38 -9.37 -2.92
N GLU A 117 2.45 -10.66 -3.20
CA GLU A 117 2.36 -11.72 -2.18
C GLU A 117 3.41 -11.52 -1.08
N LYS A 118 4.68 -11.29 -1.45
CA LYS A 118 5.77 -11.02 -0.49
C LYS A 118 5.47 -9.77 0.35
N GLN A 119 4.96 -8.71 -0.27
CA GLN A 119 4.61 -7.48 0.43
C GLN A 119 3.44 -7.67 1.40
N LEU A 120 2.44 -8.47 1.04
CA LEU A 120 1.31 -8.80 1.90
C LEU A 120 1.73 -9.70 3.06
N ILE A 121 2.63 -10.66 2.86
CA ILE A 121 3.21 -11.47 3.94
C ILE A 121 3.93 -10.57 4.96
N VAL A 122 4.76 -9.63 4.47
CA VAL A 122 5.43 -8.65 5.33
C VAL A 122 4.40 -7.78 6.07
N SER A 123 3.34 -7.33 5.38
CA SER A 123 2.26 -6.55 5.99
C SER A 123 1.61 -7.30 7.16
N VAL A 124 1.26 -8.57 6.95
CA VAL A 124 0.67 -9.43 7.99
C VAL A 124 1.63 -9.64 9.16
N ALA A 125 2.92 -9.80 8.91
CA ALA A 125 3.93 -9.90 9.97
C ALA A 125 4.00 -8.64 10.86
N TYR A 126 3.60 -7.48 10.34
CA TYR A 126 3.48 -6.23 11.09
C TYR A 126 2.10 -6.00 11.74
N GLY A 127 1.20 -6.99 11.68
CA GLY A 127 -0.11 -6.93 12.32
C GLY A 127 -1.21 -6.31 11.45
N ILE A 128 -0.99 -6.16 10.14
CA ILE A 128 -2.05 -5.80 9.20
C ILE A 128 -2.94 -7.04 9.00
N ALA A 129 -4.15 -7.01 9.56
CA ALA A 129 -5.18 -8.00 9.27
C ALA A 129 -5.98 -7.53 8.04
N LEU A 130 -5.59 -7.99 6.85
CA LEU A 130 -6.18 -7.51 5.58
C LEU A 130 -7.69 -7.80 5.51
N SER A 131 -8.52 -6.74 5.55
CA SER A 131 -9.97 -6.85 5.44
C SER A 131 -10.44 -6.96 3.98
N SER A 132 -9.70 -6.34 3.05
CA SER A 132 -9.96 -6.45 1.61
C SER A 132 -8.72 -6.15 0.77
N ILE A 133 -8.56 -6.90 -0.32
CA ILE A 133 -7.49 -6.70 -1.31
C ILE A 133 -8.17 -6.50 -2.66
N LEU A 134 -7.89 -5.36 -3.29
CA LEU A 134 -8.29 -5.07 -4.66
C LEU A 134 -7.02 -5.01 -5.53
N ALA A 135 -6.63 -6.15 -6.07
CA ALA A 135 -5.65 -6.22 -7.16
C ALA A 135 -6.42 -6.07 -8.48
N TYR A 136 -6.11 -5.04 -9.25
CA TYR A 136 -6.72 -4.87 -10.56
C TYR A 136 -6.03 -5.81 -11.56
N GLU A 137 -6.63 -6.97 -11.83
CA GLU A 137 -6.35 -7.73 -13.05
C GLU A 137 -7.06 -7.04 -14.22
N THR A 138 -6.31 -6.67 -15.26
CA THR A 138 -6.92 -6.45 -16.57
C THR A 138 -7.32 -7.80 -17.13
N THR A 139 -8.55 -8.25 -16.83
CA THR A 139 -9.15 -9.41 -17.49
C THR A 139 -9.30 -9.08 -18.97
N THR A 140 -8.50 -9.76 -19.81
CA THR A 140 -8.72 -10.06 -21.24
C THR A 140 -9.31 -8.97 -22.14
N LEU A 141 -8.51 -8.49 -23.10
CA LEU A 141 -9.02 -8.18 -24.45
C LEU A 141 -9.12 -9.48 -25.26
#